data_AF-G9NKU2-F1
#
_entry.id   AF-G9NKU2-F1
#
_cell.length_a   1.000
_cell.length_b   1.000
_cell.length_c   1.000
_cell.angle_alpha   90.00
_cell.angle_beta   90.00
_cell.angle_gamma   90.00
#
_symmetry.space_group_name_H-M   'P 1'
#
loop_
_entity.id
_entity.type
_entity.pdbx_description
1 polymer ?
#
loop_
_entity_poly.entity_id
_entity_poly.type
_entity_poly.pdbx_seq_one_letter_code
_entity_poly.pdbx_strand_id
1 'polypeptide(L)'
;MVLARDTCRDFLQRNVEEHSLERFFSSEQLDEIAETAELKLDELKVLAEGHFSEEELEKYAFAMLLLSLYQVHVLLDDTGSMHEGTRIATIHATIRGIITIDSRIIEKGIRVHYINENDPPEPVSSAADFESLWTSIQFKGPTKLGTVLKEKVWLPIIEDESQFTRPCLIYTITDGEPTHEPREALQESILECRQRLEDMGFSPASIAFGLVQVGEDLEARAFLEELMNIPELEDHIDVVNENDILENKFRASQGIPEELAGALYLELLVGAIERDGSRAKMCPQGHPNWLVAVFISIGEIKSVNVPSSINAR
;
A
#
# COMPACT_ATOMS: atom_id res chain seq x y z
N MET A 1 10.53 9.30 20.67
CA MET A 1 9.18 9.93 20.71
C MET A 1 8.13 8.94 21.22
N VAL A 2 7.15 9.37 22.02
CA VAL A 2 5.90 8.62 22.34
C VAL A 2 4.77 9.53 21.87
N LEU A 3 3.97 9.11 20.88
CA LEU A 3 2.77 9.86 20.55
C LEU A 3 1.75 9.59 21.66
N ALA A 4 1.61 10.56 22.57
CA ALA A 4 0.60 10.48 23.61
C ALA A 4 -0.80 10.34 23.00
N ARG A 5 -1.71 9.68 23.71
CA ARG A 5 -3.11 9.50 23.28
C ARG A 5 -3.74 10.79 22.76
N ASP A 6 -3.53 11.91 23.44
CA ASP A 6 -4.09 13.20 23.02
C ASP A 6 -3.56 13.65 21.65
N THR A 7 -2.27 13.43 21.37
CA THR A 7 -1.67 13.73 20.05
C THR A 7 -2.23 12.82 18.97
N CYS A 8 -2.37 11.52 19.25
CA CYS A 8 -3.00 10.56 18.34
C CYS A 8 -4.44 10.98 18.02
N ARG A 9 -5.21 11.29 19.06
CA ARG A 9 -6.61 11.70 18.97
C ARG A 9 -6.78 12.98 18.16
N ASP A 10 -5.96 13.99 18.41
CA ASP A 10 -6.02 15.26 17.68
C ASP A 10 -5.61 15.09 16.20
N PHE A 11 -4.65 14.21 15.92
CA PHE A 11 -4.29 13.85 14.54
C PHE A 11 -5.44 13.15 13.82
N LEU A 12 -6.07 12.16 14.45
CA LEU A 12 -7.21 11.43 13.88
C LEU A 12 -8.41 12.37 13.65
N GLN A 13 -8.76 13.19 14.63
CA GLN A 13 -9.86 14.16 14.53
C GLN A 13 -9.63 15.13 13.37
N ARG A 14 -8.42 15.68 13.24
CA ARG A 14 -8.08 16.58 12.13
C ARG A 14 -8.27 15.90 10.78
N ASN A 15 -7.76 14.68 10.64
CA ASN A 15 -7.88 13.95 9.37
C ASN A 15 -9.33 13.58 9.05
N VAL A 16 -10.14 13.25 10.06
CA VAL A 16 -11.57 13.00 9.88
C VAL A 16 -12.30 14.24 9.38
N GLU A 17 -12.01 15.42 9.95
CA GLU A 17 -12.59 16.70 9.52
C GLU A 17 -12.12 17.13 8.12
N GLU A 18 -10.81 17.07 7.88
CA GLU A 18 -10.18 17.46 6.62
C GLU A 18 -10.70 16.65 5.43
N HIS A 19 -10.96 15.35 5.65
CA HIS A 19 -11.48 14.44 4.64
C HIS A 19 -13.00 14.29 4.65
N SER A 20 -13.70 15.00 5.54
CA SER A 20 -15.17 14.91 5.72
C SER A 20 -15.66 13.47 5.96
N LEU A 21 -15.02 12.78 6.91
CA LEU A 21 -15.28 11.36 7.26
C LEU A 21 -16.09 11.22 8.55
N GLU A 22 -16.70 12.29 9.07
CA GLU A 22 -17.43 12.32 10.35
C GLU A 22 -18.60 11.34 10.38
N ARG A 23 -19.12 10.95 9.20
CA ARG A 23 -20.17 9.94 9.06
C ARG A 23 -19.74 8.55 9.54
N PHE A 24 -18.44 8.23 9.50
CA PHE A 24 -17.90 6.93 9.88
C PHE A 24 -17.47 6.85 11.35
N PHE A 25 -17.16 7.98 11.96
CA PHE A 25 -16.50 8.01 13.26
C PHE A 25 -17.25 8.89 14.26
N SER A 26 -17.64 8.27 15.36
CA SER A 26 -17.98 8.97 16.60
C SER A 26 -16.71 9.36 17.37
N SER A 27 -16.84 10.34 18.27
CA SER A 27 -15.74 10.74 19.15
C SER A 27 -15.23 9.57 20.01
N GLU A 28 -16.12 8.66 20.43
CA GLU A 28 -15.75 7.49 21.23
C GLU A 28 -14.88 6.52 20.42
N GLN A 29 -15.23 6.27 19.15
CA GLN A 29 -14.41 5.43 18.27
C GLN A 29 -13.02 6.04 18.02
N LEU A 30 -12.92 7.37 17.87
CA LEU A 30 -11.61 8.02 17.71
C LEU A 30 -10.76 7.92 18.98
N ASP A 31 -11.38 8.02 20.15
CA ASP A 31 -10.72 7.84 21.43
C ASP A 31 -10.19 6.40 21.62
N GLU A 32 -10.97 5.39 21.22
CA GLU A 32 -10.56 3.97 21.25
C GLU A 32 -9.39 3.68 20.29
N ILE A 33 -9.45 4.24 19.07
CA ILE A 33 -8.37 4.11 18.09
C ILE A 33 -7.10 4.79 18.61
N ALA A 34 -7.21 5.99 19.20
CA ALA A 34 -6.07 6.72 19.75
C ALA A 34 -5.41 5.98 20.92
N GLU A 35 -6.20 5.38 21.81
CA GLU A 35 -5.69 4.57 22.93
C GLU A 35 -4.99 3.31 22.43
N THR A 36 -5.59 2.61 21.47
CA THR A 36 -4.97 1.42 20.85
C THR A 36 -3.66 1.78 20.16
N ALA A 37 -3.62 2.91 19.44
CA ALA A 37 -2.43 3.37 18.76
C ALA A 37 -1.30 3.73 19.74
N GLU A 38 -1.58 4.46 20.82
CA GLU A 38 -0.57 4.81 21.83
C GLU A 38 0.17 3.56 22.34
N LEU A 39 -0.58 2.50 22.70
CA LEU A 39 -0.01 1.25 23.18
C LEU A 39 0.90 0.58 22.13
N LYS A 40 0.45 0.51 20.88
CA LYS A 40 1.17 -0.20 19.82
C LYS A 40 2.34 0.58 19.25
N LEU A 41 2.27 1.91 19.29
CA LEU A 41 3.37 2.79 18.92
C LEU A 41 4.54 2.69 19.92
N ASP A 42 4.24 2.50 21.21
CA ASP A 42 5.27 2.25 22.22
C ASP A 42 6.00 0.92 21.97
N GLU A 43 5.28 -0.13 21.57
CA GLU A 43 5.89 -1.40 21.17
C GLU A 43 6.76 -1.25 19.92
N LEU A 44 6.25 -0.55 18.89
CA LEU A 44 7.00 -0.32 17.65
C LEU A 44 8.29 0.46 17.90
N LYS A 45 8.25 1.46 18.77
CA LYS A 45 9.43 2.26 19.13
C LYS A 45 10.55 1.40 19.70
N VAL A 46 10.21 0.45 20.58
CA VAL A 46 11.21 -0.46 21.16
C VAL A 46 11.82 -1.35 20.08
N LEU A 47 11.01 -1.84 19.14
CA LEU A 47 11.50 -2.64 18.02
C LEU A 47 12.41 -1.83 17.09
N ALA A 48 12.06 -0.58 16.83
CA ALA A 48 12.73 0.30 15.88
C ALA A 48 13.95 1.05 16.41
N GLU A 49 14.25 0.92 17.70
CA GLU A 49 15.40 1.56 18.33
C GLU A 49 16.70 1.13 17.63
N GLY A 50 17.45 2.11 17.11
CA GLY A 50 18.70 1.87 16.39
C GLY A 50 18.54 1.49 14.91
N HIS A 51 17.31 1.35 14.40
CA HIS A 51 17.04 1.06 12.99
C HIS A 51 16.48 2.26 12.22
N PHE A 52 15.79 3.16 12.91
CA PHE A 52 15.16 4.34 12.32
C PHE A 52 15.48 5.61 13.12
N SER A 53 15.55 6.74 12.43
CA SER A 53 15.61 8.05 13.08
C SER A 53 14.30 8.39 13.79
N GLU A 54 14.33 9.35 14.73
CA GLU A 54 13.11 9.79 15.41
C GLU A 54 12.07 10.38 14.43
N GLU A 55 12.52 11.07 13.39
CA GLU A 55 11.66 11.65 12.35
C GLU A 55 10.97 10.55 11.52
N GLU A 56 11.70 9.51 11.11
CA GLU A 56 11.12 8.37 10.38
C GLU A 56 10.09 7.63 11.26
N LEU A 57 10.40 7.44 12.53
CA LEU A 57 9.47 6.81 13.47
C LEU A 57 8.20 7.62 13.65
N GLU A 58 8.31 8.95 13.67
CA GLU A 58 7.15 9.84 13.70
C GLU A 58 6.28 9.73 12.46
N LYS A 59 6.90 9.71 11.27
CA LYS A 59 6.18 9.51 10.01
C LYS A 59 5.43 8.18 9.99
N TYR A 60 6.08 7.08 10.39
CA TYR A 60 5.40 5.78 10.44
C TYR A 60 4.27 5.77 11.46
N ALA A 61 4.45 6.42 12.61
CA ALA A 61 3.41 6.51 13.62
C ALA A 61 2.14 7.19 13.10
N PHE A 62 2.28 8.31 12.39
CA PHE A 62 1.17 9.01 11.77
C PHE A 62 0.56 8.26 10.58
N ALA A 63 1.38 7.63 9.73
CA ALA A 63 0.89 6.78 8.64
C ALA A 63 0.01 5.63 9.17
N MET A 64 0.41 5.01 10.28
CA MET A 64 -0.38 3.95 10.93
C MET A 64 -1.67 4.46 11.53
N LEU A 65 -1.64 5.61 12.20
CA LEU A 65 -2.85 6.27 12.69
C LEU A 65 -3.82 6.53 11.53
N LEU A 66 -3.32 7.01 10.40
CA LEU A 66 -4.14 7.25 9.22
C LEU A 66 -4.75 5.96 8.68
N LEU A 67 -3.94 4.90 8.49
CA LEU A 67 -4.43 3.58 8.07
C LEU A 67 -5.40 2.93 9.05
N SER A 68 -5.33 3.28 10.34
CA SER A 68 -6.27 2.76 11.34
C SER A 68 -7.71 3.18 11.06
N LEU A 69 -7.93 4.32 10.39
CA LEU A 69 -9.24 4.79 9.94
C LEU A 69 -9.80 3.94 8.78
N TYR A 70 -8.94 3.45 7.88
CA TYR A 70 -9.38 2.87 6.60
C TYR A 70 -9.41 1.34 6.61
N GLN A 71 -10.46 0.71 6.08
CA GLN A 71 -10.40 -0.71 5.72
C GLN A 71 -9.54 -0.89 4.46
N VAL A 72 -8.48 -1.70 4.54
CA VAL A 72 -7.60 -1.95 3.40
C VAL A 72 -8.16 -3.06 2.52
N HIS A 73 -8.22 -2.79 1.22
CA HIS A 73 -8.52 -3.73 0.15
C HIS A 73 -7.33 -3.79 -0.82
N VAL A 74 -7.02 -4.97 -1.34
CA VAL A 74 -5.97 -5.17 -2.34
C VAL A 74 -6.57 -5.92 -3.52
N LEU A 75 -6.68 -5.27 -4.67
CA LEU A 75 -6.92 -5.91 -5.96
C LEU A 75 -5.57 -6.36 -6.53
N LEU A 76 -5.35 -7.66 -6.51
CA LEU A 76 -4.15 -8.33 -6.99
C LEU A 76 -4.31 -8.74 -8.44
N ASP A 77 -3.34 -8.35 -9.26
CA ASP A 77 -3.14 -8.88 -10.60
C ASP A 77 -2.60 -10.31 -10.55
N ASP A 78 -3.48 -11.26 -10.89
CA ASP A 78 -3.19 -12.68 -11.03
C ASP A 78 -3.14 -13.09 -12.51
N THR A 79 -2.64 -12.24 -13.40
CA THR A 79 -2.53 -12.54 -14.83
C THR A 79 -1.25 -13.28 -15.20
N GLY A 80 -1.18 -13.77 -16.44
CA GLY A 80 -0.01 -14.53 -16.91
C GLY A 80 1.27 -13.71 -17.07
N SER A 81 1.18 -12.39 -17.28
CA SER A 81 2.34 -11.49 -17.43
C SER A 81 3.17 -11.41 -16.15
N MET A 82 2.52 -11.61 -14.99
CA MET A 82 3.17 -11.62 -13.68
C MET A 82 4.28 -12.67 -13.52
N HIS A 83 4.33 -13.69 -14.39
CA HIS A 83 5.42 -14.67 -14.41
C HIS A 83 6.78 -14.09 -14.85
N GLU A 84 6.82 -12.88 -15.38
CA GLU A 84 8.06 -12.25 -15.81
C GLU A 84 8.89 -11.68 -14.64
N GLY A 85 10.19 -11.95 -14.69
CA GLY A 85 11.15 -11.38 -13.74
C GLY A 85 10.83 -11.69 -12.29
N THR A 86 10.78 -10.65 -11.46
CA THR A 86 10.54 -10.74 -10.01
C THR A 86 9.14 -10.31 -9.59
N ARG A 87 8.22 -10.08 -10.53
CA ARG A 87 6.89 -9.49 -10.28
C ARG A 87 6.11 -10.24 -9.20
N ILE A 88 5.93 -11.56 -9.33
CA ILE A 88 5.29 -12.41 -8.31
C ILE A 88 5.98 -12.30 -6.93
N ALA A 89 7.30 -12.30 -6.89
CA ALA A 89 8.03 -12.17 -5.63
C ALA A 89 7.90 -10.77 -5.03
N THR A 90 7.75 -9.72 -5.86
CA THR A 90 7.48 -8.37 -5.39
C THR A 90 6.08 -8.20 -4.84
N ILE A 91 5.06 -8.67 -5.54
CA ILE A 91 3.69 -8.57 -5.03
C ILE A 91 3.50 -9.39 -3.75
N HIS A 92 4.11 -10.59 -3.65
CA HIS A 92 4.10 -11.39 -2.42
C HIS A 92 4.69 -10.62 -1.25
N ALA A 93 5.91 -10.08 -1.41
CA ALA A 93 6.59 -9.33 -0.37
C ALA A 93 5.81 -8.07 0.04
N THR A 94 5.23 -7.36 -0.92
CA THR A 94 4.44 -6.14 -0.70
C THR A 94 3.20 -6.45 0.15
N ILE A 95 2.39 -7.42 -0.28
CA ILE A 95 1.16 -7.79 0.45
C ILE A 95 1.49 -8.38 1.82
N ARG A 96 2.52 -9.22 1.90
CA ARG A 96 2.99 -9.76 3.18
C ARG A 96 3.40 -8.64 4.13
N GLY A 97 4.06 -7.60 3.63
CA GLY A 97 4.37 -6.38 4.38
C GLY A 97 3.10 -5.76 4.95
N ILE A 98 2.11 -5.46 4.09
CA ILE A 98 0.80 -4.88 4.47
C ILE A 98 0.15 -5.69 5.59
N ILE A 99 0.06 -7.01 5.43
CA ILE A 99 -0.55 -7.92 6.41
C ILE A 99 0.23 -7.95 7.72
N THR A 100 1.55 -7.91 7.63
CA THR A 100 2.41 -7.88 8.81
C THR A 100 2.14 -6.64 9.66
N ILE A 101 1.96 -5.47 9.02
CA ILE A 101 1.61 -4.26 9.75
C ILE A 101 0.20 -4.35 10.30
N ASP A 102 -0.77 -4.71 9.46
CA ASP A 102 -2.16 -4.79 9.88
C ASP A 102 -2.28 -5.73 11.09
N SER A 103 -1.78 -6.95 11.00
CA SER A 103 -1.86 -7.95 12.09
C SER A 103 -1.20 -7.53 13.41
N ARG A 104 -0.19 -6.66 13.38
CA ARG A 104 0.54 -6.23 14.58
C ARG A 104 0.00 -4.94 15.16
N ILE A 105 -0.52 -4.07 14.31
CA ILE A 105 -0.74 -2.67 14.66
C ILE A 105 -2.21 -2.31 14.54
N ILE A 106 -2.84 -2.67 13.43
CA ILE A 106 -4.20 -2.20 13.15
C ILE A 106 -5.26 -3.25 13.55
N GLU A 107 -4.94 -4.52 13.38
CA GLU A 107 -5.71 -5.72 13.71
C GLU A 107 -7.11 -5.77 13.09
N LYS A 108 -7.24 -5.37 11.82
CA LYS A 108 -8.53 -5.40 11.10
C LYS A 108 -8.65 -6.55 10.11
N GLY A 109 -7.51 -7.10 9.69
CA GLY A 109 -7.40 -7.92 8.49
C GLY A 109 -7.54 -7.08 7.21
N ILE A 110 -6.88 -7.53 6.15
CA ILE A 110 -7.05 -6.93 4.82
C ILE A 110 -7.97 -7.77 3.94
N ARG A 111 -8.69 -7.13 3.04
CA ARG A 111 -9.49 -7.82 2.02
C ARG A 111 -8.66 -7.97 0.75
N VAL A 112 -8.50 -9.20 0.28
CA VAL A 112 -7.78 -9.50 -0.97
C VAL A 112 -8.78 -9.85 -2.04
N HIS A 113 -8.63 -9.26 -3.21
CA HIS A 113 -9.42 -9.50 -4.41
C HIS A 113 -8.49 -9.90 -5.54
N TYR A 114 -8.90 -10.83 -6.38
CA TYR A 114 -8.12 -11.24 -7.55
C TYR A 114 -8.78 -10.74 -8.83
N ILE A 115 -7.99 -10.41 -9.85
CA ILE A 115 -8.57 -10.04 -11.16
C ILE A 115 -9.33 -11.25 -11.73
N ASN A 116 -8.72 -12.44 -11.75
CA ASN A 116 -9.22 -13.60 -12.48
C ASN A 116 -9.78 -14.71 -11.57
N GLU A 117 -9.12 -15.01 -10.45
CA GLU A 117 -9.56 -16.02 -9.49
C GLU A 117 -10.71 -15.52 -8.59
N ASN A 118 -11.28 -16.44 -7.80
CA ASN A 118 -12.30 -16.08 -6.81
C ASN A 118 -11.63 -15.53 -5.54
N ASP A 119 -12.23 -14.48 -4.99
CA ASP A 119 -11.74 -13.84 -3.78
C ASP A 119 -11.80 -14.80 -2.58
N PRO A 120 -10.84 -14.72 -1.64
CA PRO A 120 -10.94 -15.41 -0.36
C PRO A 120 -12.20 -14.96 0.39
N PRO A 121 -12.93 -15.86 1.07
CA PRO A 121 -14.18 -15.51 1.74
C PRO A 121 -13.96 -14.65 2.99
N GLU A 122 -12.82 -14.81 3.65
CA GLU A 122 -12.48 -14.14 4.90
C GLU A 122 -11.36 -13.12 4.69
N PRO A 123 -11.31 -12.04 5.50
CA PRO A 123 -10.16 -11.15 5.51
C PRO A 123 -8.88 -11.90 5.92
N VAL A 124 -7.75 -11.45 5.38
CA VAL A 124 -6.43 -12.01 5.71
C VAL A 124 -5.85 -11.23 6.88
N SER A 125 -5.80 -11.87 8.05
CA SER A 125 -5.40 -11.25 9.32
C SER A 125 -4.01 -11.66 9.81
N SER A 126 -3.33 -12.57 9.12
CA SER A 126 -1.99 -13.02 9.52
C SER A 126 -1.14 -13.42 8.32
N ALA A 127 0.18 -13.38 8.49
CA ALA A 127 1.11 -13.88 7.48
C ALA A 127 0.89 -15.37 7.18
N ALA A 128 0.49 -16.18 8.17
CA ALA A 128 0.23 -17.60 7.95
C ALA A 128 -1.01 -17.84 7.07
N ASP A 129 -2.08 -17.06 7.27
CA ASP A 129 -3.27 -17.10 6.42
C ASP A 129 -2.91 -16.69 4.99
N PHE A 130 -2.08 -15.64 4.86
CA PHE A 130 -1.59 -15.17 3.57
C PHE A 130 -0.80 -16.24 2.82
N GLU A 131 0.20 -16.87 3.45
CA GLU A 131 0.99 -17.93 2.78
C GLU A 131 0.10 -19.09 2.33
N SER A 132 -0.91 -19.44 3.13
CA SER A 132 -1.86 -20.52 2.79
C SER A 132 -2.67 -20.16 1.53
N LEU A 133 -3.20 -18.93 1.47
CA LEU A 133 -3.93 -18.43 0.31
C LEU A 133 -3.03 -18.30 -0.92
N TRP A 134 -1.82 -17.77 -0.74
CA TRP A 134 -0.88 -17.48 -1.82
C TRP A 134 -0.54 -18.70 -2.66
N THR A 135 -0.35 -19.86 -2.02
CA THR A 135 -0.01 -21.11 -2.72
C THR A 135 -1.08 -21.61 -3.69
N SER A 136 -2.31 -21.10 -3.58
CA SER A 136 -3.44 -21.51 -4.41
C SER A 136 -3.66 -20.61 -5.64
N ILE A 137 -3.01 -19.44 -5.70
CA ILE A 137 -3.21 -18.46 -6.78
C ILE A 137 -2.69 -19.01 -8.10
N GLN A 138 -3.50 -18.88 -9.15
CA GLN A 138 -3.09 -19.23 -10.51
C GLN A 138 -2.95 -17.96 -11.35
N PHE A 139 -1.71 -17.61 -11.67
CA PHE A 139 -1.37 -16.45 -12.48
C PHE A 139 -1.70 -16.70 -13.97
N LYS A 140 -2.92 -16.36 -14.39
CA LYS A 140 -3.45 -16.58 -15.74
C LYS A 140 -4.63 -15.64 -16.02
N GLY A 141 -4.93 -15.44 -17.30
CA GLY A 141 -6.09 -14.66 -17.73
C GLY A 141 -5.74 -13.20 -18.07
N PRO A 142 -6.75 -12.40 -18.45
CA PRO A 142 -6.56 -11.01 -18.87
C PRO A 142 -6.46 -10.02 -17.69
N THR A 143 -5.88 -8.86 -17.98
CA THR A 143 -5.68 -7.75 -17.04
C THR A 143 -6.89 -6.81 -17.05
N LYS A 144 -8.01 -7.23 -16.44
CA LYS A 144 -9.21 -6.38 -16.34
C LYS A 144 -9.20 -5.57 -15.04
N LEU A 145 -8.50 -4.45 -15.02
CA LEU A 145 -8.37 -3.58 -13.85
C LEU A 145 -9.69 -2.88 -13.52
N GLY A 146 -10.26 -2.14 -14.46
CA GLY A 146 -11.37 -1.23 -14.18
C GLY A 146 -12.69 -1.92 -13.91
N THR A 147 -13.05 -2.89 -14.76
CA THR A 147 -14.29 -3.66 -14.63
C THR A 147 -14.28 -4.47 -13.33
N VAL A 148 -13.16 -5.13 -13.00
CA VAL A 148 -13.07 -5.96 -11.79
C VAL A 148 -12.98 -5.10 -10.53
N LEU A 149 -12.25 -3.97 -10.56
CA LEU A 149 -12.24 -3.00 -9.46
C LEU A 149 -13.66 -2.57 -9.08
N LYS A 150 -14.51 -2.34 -10.08
CA LYS A 150 -15.94 -2.05 -9.87
C LYS A 150 -16.68 -3.26 -9.31
N GLU A 151 -16.71 -4.36 -10.06
CA GLU A 151 -17.61 -5.48 -9.80
C GLU A 151 -17.28 -6.25 -8.52
N LYS A 152 -15.99 -6.39 -8.18
CA LYS A 152 -15.54 -7.16 -7.01
C LYS A 152 -15.23 -6.32 -5.78
N VAL A 153 -14.85 -5.04 -5.97
CA VAL A 153 -14.31 -4.24 -4.86
C VAL A 153 -15.28 -3.15 -4.44
N TRP A 154 -15.33 -1.99 -5.12
CA TRP A 154 -16.02 -0.84 -4.55
C TRP A 154 -17.54 -0.90 -4.69
N LEU A 155 -18.09 -1.49 -5.75
CA LEU A 155 -19.55 -1.53 -5.92
C LEU A 155 -20.23 -2.39 -4.84
N PRO A 156 -19.78 -3.62 -4.54
CA PRO A 156 -20.34 -4.40 -3.44
C PRO A 156 -20.24 -3.71 -2.09
N ILE A 157 -19.16 -2.96 -1.84
CA ILE A 157 -18.96 -2.20 -0.59
C ILE A 157 -20.04 -1.14 -0.44
N ILE A 158 -20.25 -0.29 -1.45
CA ILE A 158 -21.20 0.82 -1.33
C ILE A 158 -22.67 0.39 -1.46
N GLU A 159 -22.95 -0.74 -2.11
CA GLU A 159 -24.30 -1.30 -2.20
C GLU A 159 -24.77 -1.95 -0.89
N ASP A 160 -23.83 -2.38 -0.04
CA ASP A 160 -24.11 -2.92 1.28
C ASP A 160 -23.66 -1.95 2.38
N GLU A 161 -24.57 -1.08 2.84
CA GLU A 161 -24.30 -0.14 3.93
C GLU A 161 -23.78 -0.84 5.21
N SER A 162 -24.08 -2.13 5.41
CA SER A 162 -23.57 -2.88 6.56
C SER A 162 -22.08 -3.22 6.43
N GLN A 163 -21.54 -3.23 5.21
CA GLN A 163 -20.12 -3.40 4.93
C GLN A 163 -19.39 -2.05 4.88
N PHE A 164 -20.07 -0.97 4.51
CA PHE A 164 -19.49 0.38 4.44
C PHE A 164 -19.49 1.14 5.77
N THR A 165 -18.95 0.48 6.81
CA THR A 165 -18.87 1.03 8.17
C THR A 165 -17.61 1.84 8.45
N ARG A 166 -16.64 1.82 7.51
CA ARG A 166 -15.40 2.58 7.55
C ARG A 166 -15.04 3.06 6.14
N PRO A 167 -14.25 4.14 6.01
CA PRO A 167 -13.62 4.48 4.75
C PRO A 167 -12.76 3.32 4.23
N CYS A 168 -12.63 3.19 2.92
CA CYS A 168 -11.84 2.14 2.28
C CYS A 168 -10.60 2.70 1.60
N LEU A 169 -9.51 1.95 1.66
CA LEU A 169 -8.27 2.22 0.94
C LEU A 169 -7.99 1.03 0.04
N ILE A 170 -8.11 1.24 -1.26
CA ILE A 170 -8.05 0.17 -2.27
C ILE A 170 -6.74 0.27 -3.03
N TYR A 171 -5.86 -0.71 -2.85
CA TYR A 171 -4.66 -0.86 -3.67
C TYR A 171 -4.93 -1.74 -4.87
N THR A 172 -4.68 -1.25 -6.07
CA THR A 172 -4.61 -2.08 -7.28
C THR A 172 -3.14 -2.32 -7.61
N ILE A 173 -2.68 -3.56 -7.51
CA ILE A 173 -1.29 -3.94 -7.77
C ILE A 173 -1.22 -4.68 -9.11
N THR A 174 -0.50 -4.14 -10.10
CA THR A 174 -0.45 -4.68 -11.47
C THR A 174 0.91 -4.46 -12.14
N ASP A 175 1.24 -5.30 -13.12
CA ASP A 175 2.43 -5.16 -13.96
C ASP A 175 2.15 -4.56 -15.35
N GLY A 176 0.90 -4.21 -15.64
CA GLY A 176 0.44 -3.91 -16.98
C GLY A 176 -0.69 -2.88 -17.06
N GLU A 177 -1.00 -2.47 -18.29
CA GLU A 177 -2.22 -1.72 -18.60
C GLU A 177 -3.42 -2.66 -18.81
N PRO A 178 -4.67 -2.15 -18.81
CA PRO A 178 -5.86 -2.96 -19.02
C PRO A 178 -5.82 -3.75 -20.34
N THR A 179 -6.22 -5.02 -20.28
CA THR A 179 -6.43 -5.86 -21.46
C THR A 179 -7.80 -6.52 -21.43
N HIS A 180 -8.39 -6.72 -22.62
CA HIS A 180 -9.73 -7.30 -22.78
C HIS A 180 -10.86 -6.48 -22.11
N GLU A 181 -10.61 -5.20 -21.91
CA GLU A 181 -11.56 -4.13 -21.58
C GLU A 181 -11.04 -2.82 -22.24
N PRO A 182 -11.86 -1.74 -22.32
CA PRO A 182 -11.35 -0.44 -22.73
C PRO A 182 -10.20 0.03 -21.83
N ARG A 183 -9.21 0.72 -22.41
CA ARG A 183 -8.04 1.22 -21.65
C ARG A 183 -8.47 2.22 -20.56
N GLU A 184 -9.54 2.96 -20.83
CA GLU A 184 -10.14 3.95 -19.94
C GLU A 184 -10.96 3.33 -18.80
N ALA A 185 -11.22 2.02 -18.82
CA ALA A 185 -12.12 1.36 -17.86
C ALA A 185 -11.71 1.59 -16.39
N LEU A 186 -10.40 1.65 -16.10
CA LEU A 186 -9.92 1.93 -14.74
C LEU A 186 -10.26 3.36 -14.30
N GLN A 187 -9.98 4.35 -15.15
CA GLN A 187 -10.35 5.74 -14.90
C GLN A 187 -11.88 5.87 -14.74
N GLU A 188 -12.65 5.32 -15.67
CA GLU A 188 -14.12 5.38 -15.65
C GLU A 188 -14.69 4.75 -14.38
N SER A 189 -14.13 3.63 -13.92
CA SER A 189 -14.50 2.95 -12.69
C SER A 189 -14.27 3.82 -11.45
N ILE A 190 -13.11 4.48 -11.35
CA ILE A 190 -12.78 5.38 -10.22
C ILE A 190 -13.71 6.60 -10.22
N LEU A 191 -13.94 7.21 -11.38
CA LEU A 191 -14.85 8.36 -11.53
C LEU A 191 -16.31 7.99 -11.22
N GLU A 192 -16.75 6.81 -11.63
CA GLU A 192 -18.10 6.31 -11.29
C GLU A 192 -18.23 6.07 -9.79
N CYS A 193 -17.24 5.44 -9.15
CA CYS A 193 -17.22 5.24 -7.70
C CYS A 193 -17.42 6.57 -6.97
N ARG A 194 -16.65 7.59 -7.36
CA ARG A 194 -16.76 8.93 -6.80
C ARG A 194 -18.16 9.50 -6.95
N GLN A 195 -18.72 9.49 -8.16
CA GLN A 195 -20.06 10.03 -8.41
C GLN A 195 -21.10 9.32 -7.54
N ARG A 196 -21.00 7.99 -7.37
CA ARG A 196 -21.91 7.22 -6.52
C ARG A 196 -21.77 7.60 -5.04
N LEU A 197 -20.55 7.77 -4.53
CA LEU A 197 -20.32 8.24 -3.17
C LEU A 197 -20.94 9.62 -2.93
N GLU A 198 -20.73 10.56 -3.85
CA GLU A 198 -21.32 11.89 -3.78
C GLU A 198 -22.86 11.84 -3.79
N ASP A 199 -23.46 11.04 -4.69
CA ASP A 199 -24.91 10.83 -4.77
C ASP A 199 -25.50 10.25 -3.48
N MET A 200 -24.73 9.44 -2.76
CA MET A 200 -25.08 8.85 -1.46
C MET A 200 -24.78 9.77 -0.27
N GLY A 201 -24.22 10.96 -0.52
CA GLY A 201 -23.84 11.93 0.51
C GLY A 201 -22.62 11.50 1.32
N PHE A 202 -21.70 10.75 0.73
CA PHE A 202 -20.38 10.43 1.27
C PHE A 202 -19.32 11.35 0.66
N SER A 203 -18.26 11.62 1.43
CA SER A 203 -17.07 12.30 0.90
C SER A 203 -16.40 11.43 -0.17
N PRO A 204 -15.85 12.00 -1.25
CA PRO A 204 -14.95 11.27 -2.14
C PRO A 204 -13.75 10.64 -1.41
N ALA A 205 -13.40 11.13 -0.21
CA ALA A 205 -12.39 10.52 0.64
C ALA A 205 -12.79 9.21 1.31
N SER A 206 -14.06 8.84 1.22
CA SER A 206 -14.58 7.60 1.81
C SER A 206 -14.03 6.36 1.10
N ILE A 207 -13.56 6.49 -0.13
CA ILE A 207 -12.78 5.45 -0.83
C ILE A 207 -11.58 6.12 -1.50
N ALA A 208 -10.36 5.78 -1.06
CA ALA A 208 -9.12 6.23 -1.65
C ALA A 208 -8.47 5.10 -2.47
N PHE A 209 -7.81 5.45 -3.57
CA PHE A 209 -7.22 4.47 -4.49
C PHE A 209 -5.70 4.62 -4.55
N GLY A 210 -4.98 3.53 -4.30
CA GLY A 210 -3.55 3.43 -4.57
C GLY A 210 -3.31 2.51 -5.77
N LEU A 211 -2.53 2.95 -6.74
CA LEU A 211 -2.12 2.15 -7.88
C LEU A 211 -0.65 1.80 -7.72
N VAL A 212 -0.34 0.51 -7.67
CA VAL A 212 1.00 0.00 -7.38
C VAL A 212 1.51 -0.75 -8.59
N GLN A 213 2.53 -0.21 -9.24
CA GLN A 213 3.21 -0.89 -10.34
C GLN A 213 4.16 -1.95 -9.79
N VAL A 214 4.12 -3.16 -10.36
CA VAL A 214 5.18 -4.15 -10.20
C VAL A 214 5.92 -4.45 -11.50
N GLY A 215 7.22 -4.67 -11.39
CA GLY A 215 8.13 -4.84 -12.52
C GLY A 215 8.51 -3.52 -13.22
N GLU A 216 9.24 -3.65 -14.33
CA GLU A 216 9.87 -2.52 -15.05
C GLU A 216 9.21 -2.22 -16.41
N ASP A 217 7.94 -2.63 -16.59
CA ASP A 217 7.24 -2.41 -17.86
C ASP A 217 7.01 -0.91 -18.12
N LEU A 218 7.50 -0.42 -19.26
CA LEU A 218 7.44 1.00 -19.60
C LEU A 218 6.04 1.43 -20.04
N GLU A 219 5.26 0.54 -20.64
CA GLU A 219 3.89 0.84 -21.08
C GLU A 219 2.96 0.92 -19.87
N ALA A 220 3.10 -0.02 -18.92
CA ALA A 220 2.40 0.02 -17.64
C ALA A 220 2.74 1.30 -16.85
N ARG A 221 4.03 1.68 -16.83
CA ARG A 221 4.47 2.92 -16.20
C ARG A 221 3.83 4.14 -16.86
N ALA A 222 3.89 4.23 -18.19
CA ALA A 222 3.30 5.33 -18.93
C ALA A 222 1.79 5.41 -18.71
N PHE A 223 1.09 4.28 -18.68
CA PHE A 223 -0.34 4.21 -18.36
C PHE A 223 -0.66 4.78 -16.97
N LEU A 224 0.08 4.40 -15.93
CA LEU A 224 -0.13 4.93 -14.58
C LEU A 224 0.24 6.42 -14.47
N GLU A 225 1.32 6.85 -15.13
CA GLU A 225 1.70 8.25 -15.21
C GLU A 225 0.62 9.09 -15.94
N GLU A 226 -0.01 8.54 -16.98
CA GLU A 226 -1.14 9.20 -17.65
C GLU A 226 -2.32 9.42 -16.71
N LEU A 227 -2.68 8.42 -15.88
CA LEU A 227 -3.76 8.56 -14.89
C LEU A 227 -3.51 9.68 -13.88
N MET A 228 -2.25 9.84 -13.43
CA MET A 228 -1.86 10.93 -12.52
C MET A 228 -2.01 12.32 -13.15
N ASN A 229 -1.98 12.42 -14.48
CA ASN A 229 -2.11 13.68 -15.20
C ASN A 229 -3.57 14.04 -15.54
N ILE A 230 -4.54 13.23 -15.09
CA ILE A 230 -5.97 13.48 -15.28
C ILE A 230 -6.46 14.36 -14.11
N PRO A 231 -6.86 15.62 -14.36
CA PRO A 231 -7.26 16.54 -13.29
C PRO A 231 -8.40 16.01 -12.41
N GLU A 232 -9.30 15.21 -12.98
CA GLU A 232 -10.42 14.62 -12.25
C GLU A 232 -10.00 13.50 -11.28
N LEU A 233 -8.78 12.96 -11.43
CA LEU A 233 -8.21 11.91 -10.59
C LEU A 233 -7.12 12.39 -9.62
N GLU A 234 -6.55 13.59 -9.85
CA GLU A 234 -5.39 14.12 -9.12
C GLU A 234 -5.52 14.02 -7.59
N ASP A 235 -6.70 14.31 -7.05
CA ASP A 235 -6.96 14.30 -5.59
C ASP A 235 -7.45 12.95 -5.04
N HIS A 236 -7.44 11.88 -5.85
CA HIS A 236 -8.14 10.62 -5.56
C HIS A 236 -7.30 9.37 -5.75
N ILE A 237 -6.22 9.47 -6.52
CA ILE A 237 -5.29 8.36 -6.74
C ILE A 237 -3.90 8.72 -6.23
N ASP A 238 -3.17 7.73 -5.75
CA ASP A 238 -1.71 7.80 -5.64
C ASP A 238 -1.08 6.66 -6.42
N VAL A 239 0.10 6.90 -6.97
CA VAL A 239 0.85 5.92 -7.74
C VAL A 239 2.17 5.60 -7.03
N VAL A 240 2.42 4.31 -6.83
CA VAL A 240 3.65 3.76 -6.27
C VAL A 240 4.30 2.88 -7.31
N ASN A 241 5.57 3.15 -7.65
CA ASN A 241 6.28 2.40 -8.68
C ASN A 241 7.21 1.34 -8.06
N GLU A 242 7.58 0.31 -8.84
CA GLU A 242 8.46 -0.79 -8.39
C GLU A 242 9.77 -0.30 -7.75
N ASN A 243 10.36 0.80 -8.22
CA ASN A 243 11.59 1.36 -7.64
C ASN A 243 11.41 1.76 -6.16
N ASP A 244 10.28 2.37 -5.81
CA ASP A 244 9.98 2.77 -4.44
C ASP A 244 9.85 1.52 -3.55
N ILE A 245 9.24 0.46 -4.08
CA ILE A 245 9.08 -0.84 -3.43
C ILE A 245 10.44 -1.52 -3.23
N LEU A 246 11.31 -1.49 -4.25
CA LEU A 246 12.64 -2.09 -4.22
C LEU A 246 13.60 -1.36 -3.28
N GLU A 247 13.52 -0.03 -3.19
CA GLU A 247 14.29 0.74 -2.21
C GLU A 247 13.94 0.30 -0.78
N ASN A 248 12.65 0.14 -0.49
CA ASN A 248 12.20 -0.34 0.80
C ASN A 248 12.60 -1.79 1.08
N LYS A 249 12.55 -2.67 0.08
CA LYS A 249 13.13 -4.02 0.20
C LYS A 249 14.62 -4.00 0.49
N PHE A 250 15.36 -3.11 -0.16
CA PHE A 250 16.79 -2.96 0.06
C PHE A 250 17.06 -2.50 1.50
N ARG A 251 16.35 -1.49 2.00
CA ARG A 251 16.44 -1.06 3.40
C ARG A 251 16.13 -2.21 4.37
N ALA A 252 15.06 -2.97 4.11
CA ALA A 252 14.73 -4.16 4.90
C ALA A 252 15.89 -5.18 4.95
N SER A 253 16.56 -5.39 3.81
CA SER A 253 17.70 -6.32 3.72
C SER A 253 18.97 -5.86 4.46
N GLN A 254 19.06 -4.59 4.91
CA GLN A 254 20.18 -4.06 5.69
C GLN A 254 20.08 -4.40 7.19
N GLY A 255 19.38 -5.47 7.55
CA GLY A 255 19.25 -5.95 8.94
C GLY A 255 18.16 -5.25 9.74
N ILE A 256 17.21 -4.61 9.06
CA ILE A 256 15.96 -4.16 9.70
C ILE A 256 15.14 -5.41 10.04
N PRO A 257 14.66 -5.56 11.29
CA PRO A 257 13.72 -6.62 11.66
C PRO A 257 12.58 -6.73 10.65
N GLU A 258 12.18 -7.96 10.31
CA GLU A 258 11.08 -8.21 9.38
C GLU A 258 9.78 -7.52 9.81
N GLU A 259 9.60 -7.38 11.12
CA GLU A 259 8.58 -6.59 11.79
C GLU A 259 8.49 -5.14 11.31
N LEU A 260 9.63 -4.52 11.06
CA LEU A 260 9.73 -3.11 10.72
C LEU A 260 9.93 -2.88 9.23
N ALA A 261 10.31 -3.92 8.48
CA ALA A 261 10.30 -3.89 7.02
C ALA A 261 8.92 -3.50 6.49
N GLY A 262 7.86 -3.92 7.19
CA GLY A 262 6.49 -3.49 6.92
C GLY A 262 6.31 -1.96 6.97
N ALA A 263 6.84 -1.29 7.98
CA ALA A 263 6.66 0.15 8.18
C ALA A 263 7.13 0.99 6.98
N LEU A 264 8.18 0.53 6.30
CA LEU A 264 8.67 1.13 5.05
C LEU A 264 7.61 1.13 3.93
N TYR A 265 6.86 0.03 3.80
CA TYR A 265 5.78 -0.03 2.81
C TYR A 265 4.62 0.89 3.18
N LEU A 266 4.34 1.14 4.46
CA LEU A 266 3.24 2.02 4.87
C LEU A 266 3.37 3.44 4.35
N GLU A 267 4.60 3.97 4.37
CA GLU A 267 4.88 5.32 3.87
C GLU A 267 4.50 5.46 2.39
N LEU A 268 4.72 4.41 1.60
CA LEU A 268 4.30 4.40 0.19
C LEU A 268 2.79 4.30 0.03
N LEU A 269 2.14 3.64 0.97
CA LEU A 269 0.76 3.20 0.85
C LEU A 269 -0.21 4.30 1.32
N VAL A 270 0.17 5.14 2.28
CA VAL A 270 -0.68 6.26 2.75
C VAL A 270 -0.76 7.45 1.79
N GLY A 271 0.03 7.50 0.72
CA GLY A 271 0.04 8.63 -0.22
C GLY A 271 -1.33 8.94 -0.83
N ALA A 272 -2.17 7.92 -1.04
CA ALA A 272 -3.55 8.10 -1.53
C ALA A 272 -4.48 8.85 -0.54
N ILE A 273 -4.09 8.89 0.74
CA ILE A 273 -4.81 9.60 1.80
C ILE A 273 -4.17 10.96 2.09
N GLU A 274 -2.84 11.06 2.07
CA GLU A 274 -2.14 12.27 2.56
C GLU A 274 -2.29 13.53 1.69
N ARG A 275 -2.79 13.42 0.43
CA ARG A 275 -3.43 14.43 -0.47
C ARG A 275 -2.84 15.85 -0.64
N ASP A 276 -2.27 16.45 0.37
CA ASP A 276 -1.28 17.52 0.28
C ASP A 276 -0.07 16.94 -0.45
N GLY A 277 0.54 17.68 -1.39
CA GLY A 277 1.83 17.35 -1.99
C GLY A 277 3.00 17.28 -0.99
N SER A 278 2.80 16.62 0.14
CA SER A 278 3.75 16.30 1.18
C SER A 278 4.76 15.30 0.66
N ARG A 279 4.50 14.56 -0.41
CA ARG A 279 5.59 13.94 -1.19
C ARG A 279 6.65 14.97 -1.63
N ALA A 280 6.26 16.21 -1.97
CA ALA A 280 7.16 17.32 -2.29
C ALA A 280 7.67 18.14 -1.08
N LYS A 281 7.09 17.98 0.12
CA LYS A 281 7.62 18.50 1.40
C LYS A 281 8.43 17.46 2.19
N MET A 282 8.26 16.18 1.90
CA MET A 282 8.92 15.00 2.49
C MET A 282 10.11 14.53 1.65
N CYS A 283 10.18 14.90 0.37
CA CYS A 283 11.45 14.94 -0.34
C CYS A 283 12.18 16.23 0.11
N PRO A 284 13.27 16.14 0.90
CA PRO A 284 14.04 17.33 1.21
C PRO A 284 14.49 17.91 -0.14
N GLN A 285 14.15 19.16 -0.39
CA GLN A 285 14.70 19.87 -1.53
C GLN A 285 16.22 19.73 -1.52
N GLY A 286 16.74 18.99 -2.49
CA GLY A 286 18.17 18.86 -2.75
C GLY A 286 18.92 17.94 -1.80
N HIS A 287 18.82 16.63 -2.01
CA HIS A 287 19.96 15.73 -1.77
C HIS A 287 20.34 14.98 -3.05
N PRO A 288 21.62 15.01 -3.46
CA PRO A 288 22.06 14.55 -4.77
C PRO A 288 22.01 13.03 -4.86
N ASN A 289 21.50 12.51 -5.98
CA ASN A 289 21.80 11.21 -6.59
C ASN A 289 22.66 10.25 -5.74
N TRP A 290 22.06 9.61 -4.73
CA TRP A 290 22.71 8.52 -4.00
C TRP A 290 22.81 7.25 -4.86
N LEU A 291 22.00 7.16 -5.92
CA LEU A 291 22.14 6.19 -7.02
C LEU A 291 23.56 6.17 -7.61
N VAL A 292 24.27 7.31 -7.63
CA VAL A 292 25.66 7.35 -8.12
C VAL A 292 26.65 6.92 -7.04
N ALA A 293 26.38 7.19 -5.76
CA ALA A 293 27.28 6.82 -4.66
C ALA A 293 27.28 5.31 -4.35
N VAL A 294 26.12 4.65 -4.45
CA VAL A 294 26.03 3.18 -4.24
C VAL A 294 26.71 2.44 -5.38
N PHE A 295 26.52 2.85 -6.65
CA PHE A 295 27.25 2.24 -7.77
C PHE A 295 28.77 2.53 -7.75
N ILE A 296 29.20 3.71 -7.27
CA ILE A 296 30.64 4.01 -7.12
C ILE A 296 31.26 3.19 -5.98
N SER A 297 30.55 2.97 -4.87
CA SER A 297 31.09 2.20 -3.73
C SER A 297 31.23 0.70 -4.01
N ILE A 298 30.51 0.15 -5.01
CA ILE A 298 30.62 -1.26 -5.42
C ILE A 298 31.79 -1.48 -6.40
N GLY A 299 32.33 -0.42 -7.02
CA GLY A 299 33.47 -0.48 -7.93
C GLY A 299 34.84 -0.76 -7.28
N GLU A 300 34.95 -0.75 -5.95
CA GLU A 300 36.24 -0.86 -5.24
C GLU A 300 36.47 -2.15 -4.43
N ILE A 301 35.53 -3.09 -4.38
CA ILE A 301 35.79 -4.41 -3.76
C ILE A 301 36.46 -5.34 -4.78
N LYS A 302 37.78 -5.19 -4.90
CA LYS A 302 38.65 -6.15 -5.59
C LYS A 302 38.66 -7.50 -4.87
N SER A 303 38.45 -8.55 -5.68
CA SER A 303 38.93 -9.93 -5.52
C SER A 303 38.65 -10.63 -4.18
N VAL A 304 37.61 -11.45 -4.15
CA VAL A 304 37.54 -12.61 -3.24
C VAL A 304 37.75 -13.88 -4.06
N ASN A 305 38.82 -14.59 -3.73
CA ASN A 305 39.23 -15.88 -4.30
C ASN A 305 38.13 -16.94 -4.12
N VAL A 306 37.72 -17.57 -5.22
CA VAL A 306 36.91 -18.80 -5.18
C VAL A 306 37.85 -20.01 -5.12
N PRO A 307 37.77 -20.88 -4.09
CA PRO A 307 38.54 -22.12 -4.08
C PRO A 307 37.94 -23.12 -5.07
N SER A 308 38.74 -23.50 -6.07
CA SER A 308 38.42 -24.55 -7.02
C SER A 308 38.63 -25.93 -6.39
N SER A 309 37.56 -26.61 -5.99
CA SER A 309 37.53 -28.09 -5.97
C SER A 309 36.11 -28.61 -5.79
N ILE A 310 35.52 -29.14 -6.86
CA ILE A 310 34.90 -30.47 -6.90
C ILE A 310 34.98 -30.91 -8.36
N ASN A 311 35.84 -31.90 -8.60
CA ASN A 311 36.01 -32.57 -9.88
C ASN A 311 34.89 -33.58 -10.11
N ALA A 312 34.58 -33.74 -11.40
CA ALA A 312 33.73 -34.73 -12.02
C ALA A 312 33.83 -36.16 -11.46
N ARG A 313 32.66 -36.82 -11.37
CA ARG A 313 32.37 -38.11 -12.01
C ARG A 313 30.87 -38.30 -12.15
#